data_AF-A0AAV0IGK5-F1
#
_entry.id   AF-A0AAV0IGK5-F1
#
_cell.length_a   1.000
_cell.length_b   1.000
_cell.length_c   1.000
_cell.angle_alpha   90.00
_cell.angle_beta   90.00
_cell.angle_gamma   90.00
#
_symmetry.space_group_name_H-M   'P 1'
#
loop_
_entity.id
_entity.type
_entity.pdbx_description
1 polymer ?
#
loop_
_entity_poly.entity_id
_entity_poly.type
_entity_poly.pdbx_seq_one_letter_code
_entity_poly.pdbx_strand_id
1 'polypeptide(L)'
;MIIIIITVVLMARRPLISDAKIINITNKIGSKKALIVHCESVDDDLGTLAVNSGDVYHWEFEDNTLFRPAVFWCNLALEDGRLSFVAYVEREGGGGYAVMGYDVNETGLYGPDMYDERKQQLVTTTILIIVITIVLMAVVIISDAKIINITNKMSSKKALIVHCESLDDDLGALAVNSDSVYHWEFEDGTFSRPVVFWCNLALEDGRLSFVAYTEGGAGYVVLGYDVNETGIYGPDMFDFQRTYDLLHPWKRIQFS
;
A
#
# COMPACT_ATOMS: atom_id res chain seq x y z
N MET A 1 -0.01 14.36 -9.54
CA MET A 1 -0.91 13.91 -10.64
C MET A 1 -0.15 13.38 -11.87
N ILE A 2 0.85 14.11 -12.39
CA ILE A 2 1.66 13.66 -13.56
C ILE A 2 2.42 12.34 -13.30
N ILE A 3 2.93 12.14 -12.09
CA ILE A 3 3.63 10.90 -11.69
C ILE A 3 2.71 9.68 -11.78
N ILE A 4 1.41 9.84 -11.47
CA ILE A 4 0.39 8.77 -11.51
C ILE A 4 0.14 8.33 -12.95
N ILE A 5 0.05 9.29 -13.88
CA ILE A 5 -0.16 9.00 -15.31
C ILE A 5 1.05 8.25 -15.88
N ILE A 6 2.27 8.67 -15.53
CA ILE A 6 3.50 7.99 -15.96
C ILE A 6 3.57 6.57 -15.37
N THR A 7 3.19 6.36 -14.11
CA THR A 7 3.17 5.02 -13.50
C THR A 7 2.11 4.12 -14.13
N VAL A 8 0.90 4.62 -14.39
CA VAL A 8 -0.16 3.84 -15.07
C VAL A 8 0.25 3.47 -16.51
N VAL A 9 0.87 4.40 -17.25
CA VAL A 9 1.36 4.15 -18.62
C VAL A 9 2.55 3.20 -18.64
N LEU A 10 3.46 3.27 -17.65
CA LEU A 10 4.58 2.32 -17.52
C LEU A 10 4.14 0.94 -17.01
N MET A 11 3.04 0.85 -16.24
CA MET A 11 2.40 -0.42 -15.86
C MET A 11 1.61 -1.03 -17.01
N ALA A 12 1.15 -0.22 -17.97
CA ALA A 12 0.53 -0.65 -19.23
C ALA A 12 1.54 -1.13 -20.29
N ARG A 13 2.70 -1.67 -19.87
CA ARG A 13 3.61 -2.44 -20.73
C ARG A 13 3.03 -3.81 -21.07
N ARG A 14 1.78 -3.88 -21.51
CA ARG A 14 1.28 -5.06 -22.21
C ARG A 14 1.28 -4.71 -23.69
N PRO A 15 2.11 -5.37 -24.53
CA PRO A 15 1.90 -5.26 -25.95
C PRO A 15 0.45 -5.69 -26.24
N LEU A 16 -0.31 -4.85 -26.92
CA LEU A 16 -1.66 -5.12 -27.43
C LEU A 16 -1.66 -6.18 -28.56
N ILE A 17 -0.51 -6.78 -28.83
CA ILE A 17 -0.29 -7.71 -29.92
C ILE A 17 -0.03 -9.06 -29.25
N SER A 18 -1.01 -9.94 -29.38
CA SER A 18 -0.87 -11.35 -29.03
C SER A 18 0.09 -11.98 -30.04
N ASP A 19 1.26 -12.42 -29.60
CA ASP A 19 2.18 -13.15 -30.46
C ASP A 19 1.58 -14.53 -30.79
N ALA A 20 1.59 -14.91 -32.05
CA ALA A 20 1.12 -16.22 -32.49
C ALA A 20 1.86 -17.36 -31.77
N LYS A 21 1.09 -18.39 -31.41
CA LYS A 21 1.51 -19.57 -30.67
C LYS A 21 1.43 -20.78 -31.59
N ILE A 22 2.45 -21.62 -31.58
CA ILE A 22 2.54 -22.84 -32.39
C ILE A 22 2.61 -24.05 -31.45
N ILE A 23 1.73 -25.03 -31.66
CA ILE A 23 1.85 -26.35 -31.02
C ILE A 23 2.33 -27.36 -32.05
N ASN A 24 3.35 -28.12 -31.71
CA ASN A 24 3.87 -29.23 -32.51
C ASN A 24 3.69 -30.54 -31.77
N ILE A 25 3.13 -31.55 -32.43
CA ILE A 25 3.03 -32.94 -31.97
C ILE A 25 3.79 -33.82 -32.96
N THR A 26 4.95 -34.33 -32.53
CA THR A 26 5.83 -35.17 -33.36
C THR A 26 5.61 -36.64 -33.06
N ASN A 27 5.31 -37.43 -34.09
CA ASN A 27 5.25 -38.89 -33.96
C ASN A 27 6.65 -39.49 -34.13
N LYS A 28 7.26 -39.96 -33.03
CA LYS A 28 8.56 -40.64 -32.98
C LYS A 28 8.44 -42.14 -32.69
N ILE A 29 7.28 -42.75 -32.94
CA ILE A 29 7.04 -44.18 -32.71
C ILE A 29 7.72 -45.01 -33.80
N GLY A 30 8.58 -45.97 -33.42
CA GLY A 30 9.60 -46.59 -34.28
C GLY A 30 9.13 -47.64 -35.30
N SER A 31 7.85 -47.71 -35.64
CA SER A 31 7.27 -48.85 -36.38
C SER A 31 6.38 -48.50 -37.58
N LYS A 32 6.56 -47.31 -38.19
CA LYS A 32 5.63 -46.78 -39.23
C LYS A 32 4.17 -46.69 -38.76
N LYS A 33 3.93 -46.76 -37.45
CA LYS A 33 2.59 -46.65 -36.87
C LYS A 33 2.12 -45.20 -37.02
N ALA A 34 0.91 -45.04 -37.57
CA ALA A 34 0.24 -43.77 -37.59
C ALA A 34 -0.31 -43.47 -36.19
N LEU A 35 0.03 -42.30 -35.67
CA LEU A 35 -0.54 -41.76 -34.44
C LEU A 35 -1.81 -41.00 -34.82
N ILE A 36 -2.95 -41.39 -34.27
CA ILE A 36 -4.18 -40.62 -34.43
C ILE A 36 -4.16 -39.48 -33.41
N VAL A 37 -4.28 -38.25 -33.89
CA VAL A 37 -4.26 -37.03 -33.09
C VAL A 37 -5.58 -36.31 -33.30
N HIS A 38 -6.25 -35.96 -32.22
CA HIS A 38 -7.39 -35.05 -32.21
C HIS A 38 -7.15 -33.98 -31.15
N CYS A 39 -7.10 -32.72 -31.56
CA CYS A 39 -6.93 -31.60 -30.66
C CYS A 39 -8.09 -30.63 -30.85
N GLU A 40 -8.54 -30.02 -29.78
CA GLU A 40 -9.65 -29.08 -29.80
C GLU A 40 -9.52 -28.07 -28.64
N SER A 41 -10.23 -26.97 -28.77
CA SER A 41 -10.49 -25.99 -27.73
C SER A 41 -12.00 -25.85 -27.54
N VAL A 42 -12.43 -24.94 -26.66
CA VAL A 42 -13.86 -24.64 -26.49
C VAL A 42 -14.48 -24.08 -27.78
N ASP A 43 -13.69 -23.31 -28.55
CA ASP A 43 -14.21 -22.51 -29.66
C ASP A 43 -13.74 -23.04 -31.04
N ASP A 44 -12.80 -23.98 -31.08
CA ASP A 44 -12.17 -24.47 -32.31
C ASP A 44 -11.82 -25.96 -32.19
N ASP A 45 -12.42 -26.79 -33.05
CA ASP A 45 -12.11 -28.22 -33.19
C ASP A 45 -11.19 -28.40 -34.40
N LEU A 46 -9.94 -28.82 -34.13
CA LEU A 46 -8.92 -28.98 -35.16
C LEU A 46 -9.07 -30.31 -35.93
N GLY A 47 -10.01 -31.15 -35.50
CA GLY A 47 -10.35 -32.42 -36.14
C GLY A 47 -9.36 -33.55 -35.82
N THR A 48 -9.64 -34.72 -36.40
CA THR A 48 -8.83 -35.93 -36.22
C THR A 48 -7.94 -36.19 -37.43
N LEU A 49 -6.64 -36.36 -37.20
CA LEU A 49 -5.64 -36.64 -38.24
C LEU A 49 -4.78 -37.85 -37.87
N ALA A 50 -4.37 -38.63 -38.88
CA ALA A 50 -3.34 -39.65 -38.75
C ALA A 50 -1.95 -39.06 -39.07
N VAL A 51 -1.02 -39.11 -38.12
CA VAL A 51 0.35 -38.59 -38.23
C VAL A 51 1.30 -39.77 -38.40
N ASN A 52 1.99 -39.89 -39.53
CA ASN A 52 2.90 -41.02 -39.75
C ASN A 52 4.15 -40.91 -38.88
N SER A 53 4.86 -42.04 -38.72
CA SER A 53 6.16 -42.06 -38.05
C SER A 53 7.14 -41.09 -38.71
N GLY A 54 7.67 -40.15 -37.92
CA GLY A 54 8.59 -39.10 -38.36
C GLY A 54 7.90 -37.78 -38.73
N ASP A 55 6.57 -37.77 -38.88
CA ASP A 55 5.82 -36.57 -39.23
C ASP A 55 5.46 -35.74 -38.00
N VAL A 56 5.14 -34.47 -38.25
CA VAL A 56 4.71 -33.49 -37.24
C VAL A 56 3.31 -33.00 -37.60
N TYR A 57 2.40 -33.07 -36.65
CA TYR A 57 1.15 -32.32 -36.69
C TYR A 57 1.33 -31.01 -35.94
N HIS A 58 0.91 -29.89 -36.53
CA HIS A 58 1.01 -28.60 -35.89
C HIS A 58 -0.17 -27.70 -36.24
N TRP A 59 -0.43 -26.75 -35.36
CA TRP A 59 -1.36 -25.64 -35.61
C TRP A 59 -0.84 -24.37 -34.95
N GLU A 60 -1.36 -23.25 -35.45
CA GLU A 60 -1.03 -21.91 -34.99
C GLU A 60 -2.31 -21.22 -34.51
N PHE A 61 -2.23 -20.49 -33.41
CA PHE A 61 -3.34 -19.73 -32.84
C PHE A 61 -2.82 -18.49 -32.11
N GLU A 62 -3.71 -17.57 -31.78
CA GLU A 62 -3.38 -16.39 -30.96
C GLU A 62 -4.12 -16.47 -29.62
N ASP A 63 -3.50 -15.95 -28.56
CA ASP A 63 -4.15 -15.80 -27.25
C ASP A 63 -5.38 -14.89 -27.37
N ASN A 64 -6.50 -15.29 -26.78
CA ASN A 64 -7.75 -14.52 -26.81
C ASN A 64 -7.89 -13.72 -25.50
N THR A 65 -7.08 -12.68 -25.40
CA THR A 65 -6.91 -11.88 -24.17
C THR A 65 -8.15 -11.10 -23.71
N LEU A 66 -9.25 -11.05 -24.49
CA LEU A 66 -10.39 -10.16 -24.22
C LEU A 66 -11.67 -10.86 -23.71
N PHE A 67 -11.89 -12.15 -23.99
CA PHE A 67 -13.19 -12.78 -23.69
C PHE A 67 -13.10 -14.15 -23.03
N ARG A 68 -12.16 -15.01 -23.46
CA ARG A 68 -12.00 -16.36 -22.90
C ARG A 68 -10.56 -16.83 -23.11
N PRO A 69 -9.88 -17.31 -22.05
CA PRO A 69 -8.54 -17.86 -22.19
C PRO A 69 -8.53 -19.05 -23.17
N ALA A 70 -7.58 -19.06 -24.10
CA ALA A 70 -7.36 -20.17 -25.01
C ALA A 70 -6.88 -21.40 -24.23
N VAL A 71 -7.60 -22.52 -24.35
CA VAL A 71 -7.23 -23.81 -23.77
C VAL A 71 -7.37 -24.87 -24.84
N PHE A 72 -6.29 -25.59 -25.11
CA PHE A 72 -6.29 -26.72 -26.06
C PHE A 72 -6.00 -28.01 -25.31
N TRP A 73 -6.83 -29.02 -25.54
CA TRP A 73 -6.60 -30.39 -25.10
C TRP A 73 -6.51 -31.31 -26.31
N CYS A 74 -5.72 -32.37 -26.16
CA CYS A 74 -5.45 -33.32 -27.22
C CYS A 74 -5.68 -34.75 -26.75
N ASN A 75 -6.25 -35.54 -27.64
CA ASN A 75 -6.44 -36.97 -27.53
C ASN A 75 -5.56 -37.65 -28.57
N LEU A 76 -4.69 -38.53 -28.09
CA LEU A 76 -3.81 -39.37 -28.90
C LEU A 76 -4.32 -40.79 -28.87
N ALA A 77 -4.33 -41.47 -30.01
CA ALA A 77 -4.69 -42.88 -30.10
C ALA A 77 -3.73 -43.67 -30.99
N LEU A 78 -3.42 -44.87 -30.52
CA LEU A 78 -2.78 -45.96 -31.23
C LEU A 78 -3.75 -47.16 -31.25
N GLU A 79 -3.42 -48.23 -31.97
CA GLU A 79 -4.27 -49.43 -32.04
C GLU A 79 -4.59 -50.02 -30.65
N ASP A 80 -3.67 -49.89 -29.70
CA ASP A 80 -3.68 -50.53 -28.38
C ASP A 80 -3.75 -49.55 -27.20
N GLY A 81 -3.84 -48.24 -27.45
CA GLY A 81 -3.76 -47.25 -26.37
C GLY A 81 -4.31 -45.88 -26.73
N ARG A 82 -4.74 -45.15 -25.69
CA ARG A 82 -5.19 -43.76 -25.79
C ARG A 82 -4.60 -42.93 -24.66
N LEU A 83 -4.28 -41.67 -24.95
CA LEU A 83 -3.77 -40.70 -23.99
C LEU A 83 -4.44 -39.35 -24.22
N SER A 84 -4.86 -38.69 -23.15
CA SER A 84 -5.38 -37.31 -23.20
C SER A 84 -4.47 -36.40 -22.39
N PHE A 85 -4.18 -35.21 -22.91
CA PHE A 85 -3.37 -34.21 -22.22
C PHE A 85 -3.80 -32.79 -22.60
N VAL A 86 -3.43 -31.83 -21.75
CA VAL A 86 -3.61 -30.40 -22.04
C VAL A 86 -2.38 -29.90 -22.78
N ALA A 87 -2.57 -29.47 -24.03
CA ALA A 87 -1.51 -28.98 -24.90
C ALA A 87 -1.24 -27.48 -24.70
N TYR A 88 -2.25 -26.73 -24.23
CA TYR A 88 -2.09 -25.32 -23.94
C TYR A 88 -3.09 -24.81 -22.91
N VAL A 89 -2.64 -23.86 -22.07
CA VAL A 89 -3.49 -23.03 -21.21
C VAL A 89 -2.97 -21.60 -21.29
N GLU A 90 -3.81 -20.68 -21.77
CA GLU A 90 -3.51 -19.26 -21.75
C GLU A 90 -3.35 -18.78 -20.29
N ARG A 91 -2.25 -18.07 -20.03
CA ARG A 91 -1.91 -17.57 -18.70
C ARG A 91 -2.31 -16.10 -18.57
N GLU A 92 -2.79 -15.71 -17.40
CA GLU A 92 -3.02 -14.30 -17.07
C GLU A 92 -1.76 -13.47 -17.34
N GLY A 93 -1.87 -12.52 -18.27
CA GLY A 93 -0.77 -11.65 -18.71
C GLY A 93 -0.06 -12.05 -20.02
N GLY A 94 -0.59 -13.00 -20.80
CA GLY A 94 -0.11 -13.29 -22.18
C GLY A 94 1.28 -13.96 -22.25
N GLY A 95 1.72 -14.56 -21.16
CA GLY A 95 3.05 -15.18 -21.04
C GLY A 95 3.01 -16.68 -21.26
N GLY A 96 3.11 -17.11 -22.53
CA GLY A 96 3.31 -18.49 -22.96
C GLY A 96 4.42 -18.59 -24.00
N TYR A 97 5.09 -19.74 -24.08
CA TYR A 97 6.09 -20.00 -25.11
C TYR A 97 5.46 -19.83 -26.50
N ALA A 98 6.14 -19.13 -27.42
CA ALA A 98 5.66 -18.98 -28.79
C ALA A 98 5.57 -20.33 -29.53
N VAL A 99 6.37 -21.33 -29.10
CA VAL A 99 6.38 -22.67 -29.68
C VAL A 99 6.40 -23.70 -28.55
N MET A 100 5.49 -24.67 -28.60
CA MET A 100 5.42 -25.79 -27.66
C MET A 100 5.50 -27.11 -28.44
N GLY A 101 6.46 -27.95 -28.07
CA GLY A 101 6.74 -29.21 -28.75
C GLY A 101 6.41 -30.41 -27.87
N TYR A 102 5.62 -31.32 -28.39
CA TYR A 102 5.27 -32.60 -27.80
C TYR A 102 5.84 -33.72 -28.65
N ASP A 103 6.63 -34.60 -28.04
CA ASP A 103 7.21 -35.78 -28.68
C ASP A 103 6.51 -37.03 -28.17
N VAL A 104 5.97 -37.83 -29.08
CA VAL A 104 5.32 -39.10 -28.76
C VAL A 104 6.20 -40.24 -29.25
N ASN A 105 6.63 -41.12 -28.36
CA ASN A 105 7.41 -42.31 -28.71
C ASN A 105 6.82 -43.55 -28.01
N GLU A 106 7.52 -44.68 -28.08
CA GLU A 106 7.04 -45.95 -27.50
C GLU A 106 6.97 -45.94 -25.97
N THR A 107 7.65 -45.02 -25.29
CA THR A 107 7.65 -44.91 -23.83
C THR A 107 6.64 -43.90 -23.31
N GLY A 108 6.15 -43.00 -24.16
CA GLY A 108 5.08 -42.07 -23.81
C GLY A 108 5.15 -40.72 -24.53
N LEU A 109 4.48 -39.74 -23.90
CA LEU A 109 4.42 -38.35 -24.33
C LEU A 109 5.41 -37.51 -23.51
N TYR A 110 6.25 -36.74 -24.20
CA TYR A 110 7.20 -35.80 -23.62
C TYR A 110 6.85 -34.39 -24.07
N GLY A 111 6.71 -33.46 -23.14
CA GLY A 111 6.36 -32.07 -23.43
C GLY A 111 7.14 -31.10 -22.55
N PRO A 112 7.00 -29.78 -22.79
CA PRO A 112 7.60 -28.76 -21.95
C PRO A 112 7.06 -28.86 -20.52
N ASP A 113 7.93 -28.63 -19.54
CA ASP A 113 7.51 -28.50 -18.14
C ASP A 113 6.59 -27.29 -18.01
N MET A 114 5.30 -27.55 -17.75
CA MET A 114 4.29 -26.51 -17.58
C MET A 114 4.35 -25.82 -16.21
N TYR A 115 5.27 -26.20 -15.31
CA TYR A 115 5.45 -25.53 -14.02
C TYR A 115 6.58 -24.48 -14.08
N ASP A 116 6.22 -23.19 -14.07
CA ASP A 116 7.17 -22.08 -14.16
C ASP A 116 7.47 -21.51 -12.76
N GLU A 117 8.54 -22.00 -12.13
CA GLU A 117 8.99 -21.54 -10.80
C GLU A 117 9.39 -20.05 -10.76
N ARG A 118 9.68 -19.43 -11.92
CA ARG A 118 10.23 -18.06 -11.98
C ARG A 118 9.23 -16.96 -11.64
N LYS A 119 7.91 -17.23 -11.70
CA LYS A 119 6.89 -16.23 -11.32
C LYS A 119 6.79 -16.03 -9.81
N GLN A 120 7.09 -17.03 -8.99
CA GLN A 120 6.90 -16.93 -7.54
C GLN A 120 7.88 -15.93 -6.90
N GLN A 121 9.09 -15.82 -7.43
CA GLN A 121 10.12 -14.92 -6.91
C GLN A 121 9.89 -13.44 -7.31
N LEU A 122 9.40 -13.20 -8.54
CA LEU A 122 9.08 -11.84 -8.99
C LEU A 122 7.83 -11.29 -8.28
N VAL A 123 6.79 -12.11 -8.14
CA VAL A 123 5.56 -11.73 -7.41
C VAL A 123 5.87 -11.40 -5.95
N THR A 124 6.69 -12.21 -5.27
CA THR A 124 7.06 -11.95 -3.87
C THR A 124 7.86 -10.66 -3.73
N THR A 125 8.80 -10.39 -4.65
CA THR A 125 9.63 -9.17 -4.60
C THR A 125 8.79 -7.91 -4.87
N THR A 126 7.87 -7.96 -5.84
CA THR A 126 6.98 -6.83 -6.14
C THR A 126 6.01 -6.55 -5.00
N ILE A 127 5.42 -7.57 -4.38
CA ILE A 127 4.56 -7.42 -3.20
C ILE A 127 5.35 -6.80 -2.04
N LEU A 128 6.58 -7.26 -1.78
CA LEU A 128 7.43 -6.72 -0.72
C LEU A 128 7.75 -5.23 -0.95
N ILE A 129 8.08 -4.84 -2.18
CA ILE A 129 8.33 -3.43 -2.54
C ILE A 129 7.06 -2.59 -2.39
N ILE A 130 5.89 -3.10 -2.78
CA ILE A 130 4.61 -2.40 -2.61
C ILE A 130 4.29 -2.21 -1.12
N VAL A 131 4.48 -3.24 -0.30
CA VAL A 131 4.26 -3.13 1.16
C VAL A 131 5.23 -2.14 1.78
N ILE A 132 6.53 -2.19 1.44
CA ILE A 132 7.54 -1.24 1.93
C ILE A 132 7.19 0.19 1.51
N THR A 133 6.79 0.40 0.25
CA THR A 133 6.42 1.75 -0.22
C THR A 133 5.14 2.27 0.41
N ILE A 134 4.13 1.42 0.65
CA ILE A 134 2.92 1.79 1.42
C ILE A 134 3.28 2.17 2.86
N VAL A 135 4.14 1.38 3.52
CA VAL A 135 4.59 1.67 4.89
C VAL A 135 5.40 2.97 4.94
N LEU A 136 6.33 3.19 4.00
CA LEU A 136 7.10 4.42 3.92
C LEU A 136 6.21 5.64 3.63
N MET A 137 5.22 5.53 2.74
CA MET A 137 4.25 6.60 2.49
C MET A 137 3.37 6.87 3.71
N ALA A 138 2.97 5.84 4.47
CA ALA A 138 2.23 6.02 5.72
C ALA A 138 3.06 6.71 6.81
N VAL A 139 4.36 6.40 6.89
CA VAL A 139 5.29 7.05 7.83
C VAL A 139 5.54 8.52 7.45
N VAL A 140 5.62 8.85 6.16
CA VAL A 140 5.86 10.23 5.70
C VAL A 140 4.64 11.14 5.89
N ILE A 141 3.43 10.60 6.07
CA ILE A 141 2.19 11.40 6.22
C ILE A 141 1.91 11.80 7.69
N ILE A 142 2.64 11.29 8.69
CA ILE A 142 2.28 11.50 10.11
C ILE A 142 3.47 11.97 10.95
N SER A 143 3.96 13.18 10.69
CA SER A 143 4.61 13.99 11.73
C SER A 143 4.50 15.47 11.33
N ASP A 144 3.29 16.02 11.44
CA ASP A 144 3.14 17.49 11.44
C ASP A 144 3.49 17.98 12.84
N ALA A 145 4.64 18.64 12.98
CA ALA A 145 5.07 19.28 14.22
C ALA A 145 3.95 20.18 14.77
N LYS A 146 3.64 20.01 16.06
CA LYS A 146 2.64 20.79 16.79
C LYS A 146 3.30 21.97 17.47
N ILE A 147 2.61 23.10 17.50
CA ILE A 147 3.09 24.34 18.12
C ILE A 147 2.11 24.77 19.21
N ILE A 148 2.60 24.98 20.44
CA ILE A 148 1.84 25.65 21.50
C ILE A 148 2.33 27.09 21.63
N ASN A 149 1.40 28.04 21.64
CA ASN A 149 1.66 29.45 21.91
C ASN A 149 0.97 29.86 23.21
N ILE A 150 1.70 30.45 24.14
CA ILE A 150 1.17 31.11 25.34
C ILE A 150 1.51 32.59 25.25
N THR A 151 0.50 33.42 25.05
CA THR A 151 0.63 34.87 24.87
C THR A 151 0.24 35.59 26.15
N ASN A 152 1.16 36.37 26.70
CA ASN A 152 0.87 37.23 27.83
C ASN A 152 0.24 38.55 27.34
N LYS A 153 -1.06 38.75 27.54
CA LYS A 153 -1.82 39.94 27.16
C LYS A 153 -2.15 40.86 28.35
N MET A 154 -1.38 40.76 29.44
CA MET A 154 -1.61 41.54 30.66
C MET A 154 -1.30 43.03 30.45
N SER A 155 -2.26 43.91 30.72
CA SER A 155 -2.14 45.36 30.50
C SER A 155 -1.08 46.04 31.39
N SER A 156 -0.67 45.41 32.49
CA SER A 156 0.16 46.03 33.54
C SER A 156 1.67 45.79 33.39
N LYS A 157 2.16 45.38 32.21
CA LYS A 157 3.57 45.00 32.00
C LYS A 157 4.07 43.90 32.95
N LYS A 158 3.17 43.13 33.56
CA LYS A 158 3.52 42.06 34.49
C LYS A 158 4.10 40.88 33.73
N ALA A 159 5.23 40.37 34.21
CA ALA A 159 5.78 39.14 33.71
C ALA A 159 4.94 37.95 34.22
N LEU A 160 4.54 37.09 33.29
CA LEU A 160 3.87 35.83 33.58
C LEU A 160 4.94 34.74 33.69
N ILE A 161 5.00 34.02 34.80
CA ILE A 161 5.86 32.84 34.88
C ILE A 161 5.09 31.67 34.28
N VAL A 162 5.67 31.05 33.25
CA VAL A 162 5.14 29.88 32.56
C VAL A 162 6.09 28.72 32.81
N HIS A 163 5.57 27.61 33.31
CA HIS A 163 6.29 26.34 33.38
C HIS A 163 5.42 25.27 32.76
N CYS A 164 5.90 24.65 31.69
CA CYS A 164 5.20 23.57 31.01
C CYS A 164 6.10 22.35 30.96
N GLU A 165 5.51 21.18 31.15
CA GLU A 165 6.22 19.92 31.13
C GLU A 165 5.28 18.81 30.64
N SER A 166 5.89 17.72 30.20
CA SER A 166 5.26 16.45 29.86
C SER A 166 5.88 15.34 30.70
N LEU A 167 5.45 14.09 30.49
CA LEU A 167 6.04 12.95 31.21
C LEU A 167 7.54 12.78 30.94
N ASP A 168 7.96 13.06 29.71
CA ASP A 168 9.32 12.77 29.22
C ASP A 168 10.15 14.04 28.94
N ASP A 169 9.55 15.24 29.01
CA ASP A 169 10.21 16.51 28.66
C ASP A 169 9.77 17.66 29.58
N ASP A 170 10.72 18.31 30.26
CA ASP A 170 10.51 19.48 31.10
C ASP A 170 11.07 20.71 30.38
N LEU A 171 10.19 21.62 29.97
CA LEU A 171 10.58 22.84 29.26
C LEU A 171 11.11 23.93 30.20
N GLY A 172 11.00 23.72 31.51
CA GLY A 172 11.42 24.63 32.56
C GLY A 172 10.51 25.84 32.74
N ALA A 173 10.85 26.66 33.75
CA ALA A 173 10.10 27.87 34.08
C ALA A 173 10.71 29.11 33.41
N LEU A 174 9.89 29.87 32.69
CA LEU A 174 10.30 31.10 31.99
C LEU A 174 9.39 32.28 32.36
N ALA A 175 9.99 33.46 32.49
CA ALA A 175 9.26 34.73 32.62
C ALA A 175 8.90 35.30 31.24
N VAL A 176 7.61 35.40 30.93
CA VAL A 176 7.06 35.94 29.69
C VAL A 176 6.59 37.37 29.96
N ASN A 177 7.24 38.35 29.34
CA ASN A 177 6.86 39.76 29.49
C ASN A 177 5.50 40.04 28.83
N SER A 178 4.89 41.17 29.18
CA SER A 178 3.68 41.66 28.50
C SER A 178 3.87 41.74 26.99
N ASP A 179 2.83 41.38 26.26
CA ASP A 179 2.76 41.34 24.80
C ASP A 179 3.79 40.42 24.14
N SER A 180 4.39 39.53 24.94
CA SER A 180 5.33 38.52 24.46
C SER A 180 4.66 37.15 24.40
N VAL A 181 5.20 36.30 23.54
CA VAL A 181 4.73 34.93 23.31
C VAL A 181 5.82 33.96 23.74
N TYR A 182 5.46 33.00 24.58
CA TYR A 182 6.24 31.79 24.77
C TYR A 182 5.67 30.69 23.88
N HIS A 183 6.53 30.03 23.12
CA HIS A 183 6.11 28.92 22.27
C HIS A 183 7.14 27.81 22.27
N TRP A 184 6.66 26.60 21.99
CA TRP A 184 7.50 25.46 21.71
C TRP A 184 6.84 24.58 20.66
N GLU A 185 7.69 23.80 20.00
CA GLU A 185 7.31 22.84 18.97
C GLU A 185 7.62 21.43 19.47
N PHE A 186 6.75 20.47 19.13
CA PHE A 186 6.94 19.07 19.47
C PHE A 186 6.28 18.18 18.41
N GLU A 187 6.70 16.93 18.33
CA GLU A 187 6.08 15.95 17.44
C GLU A 187 5.07 15.09 18.20
N ASP A 188 4.13 14.49 17.47
CA ASP A 188 3.18 13.54 18.06
C ASP A 188 3.92 12.35 18.71
N GLY A 189 3.33 11.80 19.77
CA GLY A 189 3.87 10.63 20.45
C GLY A 189 3.77 9.36 19.61
N THR A 190 4.20 8.27 20.23
CA THR A 190 3.91 6.94 19.66
C THR A 190 2.65 6.39 20.33
N PHE A 191 1.95 5.46 19.68
CA PHE A 191 0.76 4.82 20.27
C PHE A 191 0.99 4.26 21.69
N SER A 192 2.20 3.83 22.03
CA SER A 192 2.57 3.32 23.35
C SER A 192 2.97 4.41 24.36
N ARG A 193 3.18 5.65 23.92
CA ARG A 193 3.58 6.81 24.72
C ARG A 193 2.95 8.09 24.14
N PRO A 194 1.67 8.34 24.46
CA PRO A 194 1.00 9.57 24.02
C PRO A 194 1.57 10.80 24.72
N VAL A 195 1.65 11.92 24.00
CA VAL A 195 2.15 13.19 24.51
C VAL A 195 1.03 13.97 25.19
N VAL A 196 1.29 14.41 26.42
CA VAL A 196 0.42 15.31 27.20
C VAL A 196 1.31 16.38 27.80
N PHE A 197 0.94 17.65 27.58
CA PHE A 197 1.60 18.78 28.21
C PHE A 197 0.66 19.42 29.24
N TRP A 198 1.17 19.62 30.45
CA TRP A 198 0.51 20.43 31.47
C TRP A 198 1.35 21.66 31.76
N CYS A 199 0.67 22.79 31.96
CA CYS A 199 1.29 24.08 32.19
C CYS A 199 0.82 24.66 33.52
N ASN A 200 1.79 25.18 34.27
CA ASN A 200 1.62 25.94 35.49
C ASN A 200 1.96 27.40 35.19
N LEU A 201 0.97 28.27 35.39
CA LEU A 201 1.10 29.71 35.27
C LEU A 201 1.13 30.35 36.65
N ALA A 202 2.06 31.27 36.85
CA ALA A 202 2.15 32.04 38.08
C ALA A 202 2.28 33.54 37.81
N LEU A 203 1.49 34.30 38.56
CA LEU A 203 1.59 35.74 38.77
C LEU A 203 1.94 35.99 40.25
N GLU A 204 2.24 37.24 40.59
CA GLU A 204 2.54 37.63 41.99
C GLU A 204 1.40 37.27 42.96
N ASP A 205 0.15 37.32 42.50
CA ASP A 205 -1.08 37.22 43.30
C ASP A 205 -1.96 36.00 42.94
N GLY A 206 -1.49 35.12 42.06
CA GLY A 206 -2.28 33.99 41.60
C GLY A 206 -1.47 32.90 40.91
N ARG A 207 -1.97 31.67 40.99
CA ARG A 207 -1.44 30.53 40.24
C ARG A 207 -2.58 29.78 39.60
N LEU A 208 -2.32 29.21 38.43
CA LEU A 208 -3.25 28.35 37.74
C LEU A 208 -2.49 27.23 37.01
N SER A 209 -3.09 26.05 36.94
CA SER A 209 -2.59 24.92 36.18
C SER A 209 -3.64 24.48 35.18
N PHE A 210 -3.22 24.12 33.96
CA PHE A 210 -4.10 23.63 32.92
C PHE A 210 -3.38 22.62 32.03
N VAL A 211 -4.14 21.77 31.35
CA VAL A 211 -3.60 20.90 30.30
C VAL A 211 -3.52 21.74 29.03
N ALA A 212 -2.33 21.87 28.46
CA ALA A 212 -2.11 22.66 27.25
C ALA A 212 -2.22 21.79 25.97
N TYR A 213 -2.01 20.48 26.10
CA TYR A 213 -2.17 19.54 25.00
C TYR A 213 -2.49 18.13 25.50
N THR A 214 -3.29 17.40 24.74
CA THR A 214 -3.49 15.95 24.91
C THR A 214 -3.59 15.30 23.54
N GLU A 215 -2.78 14.27 23.30
CA GLU A 215 -2.81 13.49 22.07
C GLU A 215 -4.19 12.82 21.87
N GLY A 216 -4.74 12.95 20.67
CA GLY A 216 -6.11 12.52 20.34
C GLY A 216 -7.20 13.57 20.56
N GLY A 217 -6.84 14.77 21.01
CA GLY A 217 -7.71 15.95 20.98
C GLY A 217 -7.96 16.50 19.58
N ALA A 218 -8.56 17.68 19.48
CA ALA A 218 -8.77 18.33 18.18
C ALA A 218 -7.40 18.50 17.46
N GLY A 219 -7.27 17.91 16.26
CA GLY A 219 -6.00 17.73 15.52
C GLY A 219 -5.38 19.02 14.97
N TYR A 220 -5.25 20.04 15.80
CA TYR A 220 -4.69 21.33 15.47
C TYR A 220 -3.16 21.26 15.44
N VAL A 221 -2.58 21.77 14.36
CA VAL A 221 -1.13 21.96 14.22
C VAL A 221 -0.64 23.11 15.13
N VAL A 222 -1.50 24.08 15.45
CA VAL A 222 -1.16 25.22 16.30
C VAL A 222 -2.27 25.45 17.33
N LEU A 223 -1.89 25.53 18.61
CA LEU A 223 -2.79 25.85 19.73
C LEU A 223 -2.32 27.14 20.40
N GLY A 224 -3.23 28.10 20.55
CA GLY A 224 -2.92 29.41 21.11
C GLY A 224 -3.71 29.71 22.39
N TYR A 225 -3.00 30.01 23.47
CA TYR A 225 -3.55 30.41 24.75
C TYR A 225 -3.22 31.87 25.04
N ASP A 226 -4.24 32.69 25.28
CA ASP A 226 -4.11 34.09 25.67
C ASP A 226 -4.33 34.22 27.17
N VAL A 227 -3.41 34.86 27.86
CA VAL A 227 -3.47 35.06 29.31
C VAL A 227 -3.65 36.54 29.60
N ASN A 228 -4.73 36.91 30.27
CA ASN A 228 -5.04 38.30 30.65
C ASN A 228 -5.51 38.39 32.10
N GLU A 229 -6.02 39.56 32.52
CA GLU A 229 -6.40 39.85 33.91
C GLU A 229 -7.56 38.99 34.43
N THR A 230 -8.33 38.39 33.52
CA THR A 230 -9.50 37.59 33.87
C THR A 230 -9.21 36.09 33.92
N GLY A 231 -8.23 35.62 33.14
CA GLY A 231 -7.82 34.23 33.12
C GLY A 231 -7.13 33.81 31.83
N ILE A 232 -7.24 32.52 31.52
CA ILE A 232 -6.70 31.90 30.30
C ILE A 232 -7.84 31.71 29.29
N TYR A 233 -7.61 32.19 28.08
CA TYR A 233 -8.45 31.94 26.92
C TYR A 233 -7.74 31.00 25.95
N GLY A 234 -8.50 30.17 25.26
CA GLY A 234 -7.94 29.24 24.30
C GLY A 234 -9.04 28.45 23.60
N PRO A 235 -8.66 27.59 22.64
CA PRO A 235 -9.59 26.64 22.06
C PRO A 235 -10.02 25.63 23.12
N ASP A 236 -11.32 25.36 23.22
CA ASP A 236 -11.78 24.18 23.96
C ASP A 236 -11.29 22.92 23.23
N MET A 237 -10.43 22.14 23.89
CA MET A 237 -9.85 20.93 23.33
C MET A 237 -10.89 19.84 22.99
N PHE A 238 -12.12 19.99 23.50
CA PHE A 238 -13.25 19.09 23.23
C PHE A 238 -14.31 19.67 22.28
N ASP A 239 -14.17 20.94 21.86
CA ASP A 239 -15.08 21.57 20.90
C ASP A 239 -14.45 21.71 19.50
N PHE A 240 -15.03 20.99 18.54
CA PHE A 240 -14.64 21.05 17.13
C PHE A 240 -15.14 22.33 16.42
N GLN A 241 -15.96 23.17 17.07
CA GLN A 241 -16.52 24.41 16.50
C GLN A 241 -15.59 25.63 16.58
N ARG A 242 -14.38 25.49 17.15
CA ARG A 242 -13.35 26.55 17.19
C ARG A 242 -13.78 27.80 17.98
N THR A 243 -14.48 27.62 19.10
CA THR A 243 -14.76 28.75 19.99
C THR A 243 -13.52 29.08 20.82
N TYR A 244 -13.25 30.38 20.97
CA TYR A 244 -12.13 30.91 21.74
C TYR A 244 -12.70 31.47 23.05
N ASP A 245 -12.69 30.63 24.09
CA ASP A 245 -13.45 30.87 25.31
C ASP A 245 -12.54 31.05 26.52
N LEU A 246 -13.08 31.64 27.59
CA LEU A 246 -12.42 31.67 28.89
C LEU A 246 -12.41 30.25 29.46
N LEU A 247 -11.25 29.58 29.39
CA LEU A 247 -11.07 28.21 29.86
C LEU A 247 -10.96 28.17 31.39
N HIS A 248 -10.16 29.08 31.94
CA HIS A 248 -9.85 29.09 33.37
C HIS A 248 -9.74 30.51 33.93
N PRO A 249 -10.67 30.95 34.79
CA PRO A 249 -10.52 32.21 35.52
C PRO A 249 -9.44 32.08 36.61
N TRP A 250 -8.79 33.19 36.95
CA TRP A 250 -7.83 33.20 38.06
C TRP A 250 -8.50 32.80 39.37
N LYS A 251 -7.92 31.81 40.06
CA LYS A 251 -8.27 31.51 41.45
C LYS A 251 -7.59 32.55 42.34
N ARG A 252 -8.36 33.49 42.89
CA ARG A 252 -7.86 34.40 43.93
C ARG A 252 -7.44 33.59 45.15
N ILE A 253 -6.21 33.78 45.63
CA ILE A 253 -5.76 33.24 46.90
C ILE A 253 -6.53 34.00 48.00
N GLN A 254 -7.50 33.35 48.65
CA GLN A 254 -8.07 33.90 49.88
C GLN A 254 -7.10 33.60 51.01
N PHE A 255 -6.45 34.64 51.52
CA PHE A 255 -5.77 34.56 52.82
C PHE A 255 -6.86 34.57 53.91
N SER A 256 -7.12 33.41 54.50
CA SER A 256 -7.81 33.28 55.78
C SER A 256 -6.81 33.38 56.93
#